data_AF-A0AAU9G462-F1
#
_entry.id   AF-A0AAU9G462-F1
#
_cell.length_a   1.000
_cell.length_b   1.000
_cell.length_c   1.000
_cell.angle_alpha   90.00
_cell.angle_beta   90.00
_cell.angle_gamma   90.00
#
_symmetry.space_group_name_H-M   'P 1'
#
loop_
_entity.id
_entity.type
_entity.pdbx_description
1 polymer ?
#
loop_
_entity_poly.entity_id
_entity_poly.type
_entity_poly.pdbx_seq_one_letter_code
_entity_poly.pdbx_strand_id
1 'polypeptide(L)'
;MALFEMKWLRRLVRRNTSPIPEHRAEMWKRRLSVGYAILAWNAFGLVCYMVYTGRNDWAKYHGIKTEEEMALSPAQQLARHIKVEGTGKIIRYSGFRKVEEIPFDSSTVDRVKE
;
A
#
# COMPACT_ATOMS: atom_id res chain seq x y z
N MET A 1 -2.74 -23.44 1.27
CA MET A 1 -3.82 -22.62 0.67
C MET A 1 -3.18 -21.32 0.18
N ALA A 2 -3.02 -21.12 -1.13
CA ALA A 2 -2.33 -19.94 -1.68
C ALA A 2 -3.34 -18.92 -2.22
N LEU A 3 -3.21 -17.66 -1.80
CA LEU A 3 -4.12 -16.52 -2.04
C LEU A 3 -4.25 -16.05 -3.50
N PHE A 4 -3.64 -16.74 -4.47
CA PHE A 4 -3.63 -16.32 -5.87
C PHE A 4 -3.78 -17.51 -6.84
N GLU A 5 -4.83 -18.31 -6.65
CA GLU A 5 -5.22 -19.29 -7.68
C GLU A 5 -5.95 -18.60 -8.84
N MET A 6 -5.20 -17.86 -9.66
CA MET A 6 -5.73 -17.36 -10.94
C MET A 6 -5.96 -18.55 -11.89
N LYS A 7 -7.13 -19.19 -11.77
CA LYS A 7 -7.47 -20.41 -12.53
C LYS A 7 -7.41 -20.17 -14.04
N TRP A 8 -7.74 -18.96 -14.50
CA TRP A 8 -7.63 -18.59 -15.91
C TRP A 8 -6.17 -18.57 -16.39
N LEU A 9 -5.25 -18.02 -15.60
CA LEU A 9 -3.83 -17.95 -15.92
C LEU A 9 -3.21 -19.35 -15.92
N ARG A 10 -3.55 -20.17 -14.91
CA ARG A 10 -3.14 -21.57 -14.86
C ARG A 10 -3.60 -22.35 -16.10
N ARG A 11 -4.85 -22.14 -16.55
CA ARG A 11 -5.39 -22.76 -17.78
C ARG A 11 -4.67 -22.24 -19.02
N LEU A 12 -4.44 -20.94 -19.13
CA LEU A 12 -3.74 -20.32 -20.26
C LEU A 12 -2.32 -20.87 -20.41
N VAL A 13 -1.56 -20.89 -19.30
CA VAL A 13 -0.20 -21.43 -19.27
C VAL A 13 -0.18 -22.90 -19.65
N ARG A 14 -1.09 -23.72 -19.11
CA ARG A 14 -1.17 -25.15 -19.46
C ARG A 14 -1.62 -25.41 -20.90
N ARG A 15 -2.40 -24.51 -21.50
CA ARG A 15 -2.88 -24.65 -22.88
C ARG A 15 -1.80 -24.27 -23.91
N ASN A 16 -0.91 -23.33 -23.55
CA ASN A 16 0.15 -22.84 -24.44
C ASN A 16 1.56 -23.37 -24.11
N THR A 17 1.76 -24.07 -22.99
CA THR A 17 3.08 -24.54 -22.56
C THR A 17 3.09 -26.05 -22.37
N SER A 18 4.04 -26.74 -23.00
CA SER A 18 4.30 -28.16 -22.77
C SER A 18 4.94 -28.38 -21.39
N PRO A 19 4.79 -29.58 -20.79
CA PRO A 19 5.46 -29.90 -19.53
C PRO A 19 6.98 -29.76 -19.68
N ILE A 20 7.58 -28.94 -18.81
CA ILE A 20 9.01 -28.66 -18.84
C ILE A 20 9.74 -29.81 -18.12
N PRO A 21 10.78 -30.41 -18.72
CA PRO A 21 11.63 -31.39 -18.05
C PRO A 21 12.24 -30.81 -16.77
N GLU A 22 12.31 -31.61 -15.70
CA GLU A 22 12.70 -31.16 -14.35
C GLU A 22 14.04 -30.40 -14.33
N HIS A 23 15.05 -30.92 -15.02
CA HIS A 23 16.36 -30.28 -15.14
C HIS A 23 16.31 -28.86 -15.75
N ARG A 24 15.46 -28.67 -16.77
CA ARG A 24 15.26 -27.33 -17.37
C ARG A 24 14.48 -26.41 -16.44
N ALA A 25 13.49 -26.94 -15.74
CA ALA A 25 12.68 -26.16 -14.80
C ALA A 25 13.54 -25.60 -13.66
N GLU A 26 14.44 -26.40 -13.10
CA GLU A 26 15.35 -25.96 -12.04
C GLU A 26 16.30 -24.85 -12.51
N MET A 27 16.87 -24.99 -13.71
CA MET A 27 17.73 -23.97 -14.31
C MET A 27 16.99 -22.63 -14.49
N TRP A 28 15.78 -22.67 -15.03
CA TRP A 28 14.96 -21.47 -15.23
C TRP A 28 14.51 -20.85 -13.92
N LYS A 29 14.13 -21.66 -12.93
CA LYS A 29 13.80 -21.19 -11.58
C LYS A 29 14.97 -20.40 -10.99
N ARG A 30 16.19 -20.94 -11.05
CA ARG A 30 17.40 -20.26 -10.54
C ARG A 30 17.64 -18.92 -11.25
N ARG A 31 17.54 -18.89 -12.58
CA ARG A 31 17.72 -17.66 -13.37
C ARG A 31 16.67 -16.59 -13.02
N LEU A 32 15.41 -17.00 -12.92
CA LEU A 32 14.31 -16.11 -12.54
C LEU A 32 14.46 -15.59 -11.10
N SER A 33 14.95 -16.41 -10.18
CA SER A 33 15.23 -15.97 -8.80
C SER A 33 16.32 -14.90 -8.75
N VAL A 34 17.39 -15.02 -9.53
CA VAL A 34 18.44 -13.99 -9.60
C VAL A 34 17.89 -12.70 -10.22
N GLY A 35 17.15 -12.80 -11.32
CA GLY A 35 16.50 -11.63 -11.94
C GLY A 35 15.54 -10.94 -10.98
N TYR A 36 14.74 -11.72 -10.25
CA TYR A 36 13.85 -11.21 -9.21
C TYR A 36 14.61 -10.50 -8.10
N ALA A 37 15.72 -11.06 -7.61
CA ALA A 37 16.51 -10.45 -6.55
C ALA A 37 17.09 -9.08 -6.98
N ILE A 38 17.61 -8.98 -8.21
CA ILE A 38 18.14 -7.73 -8.75
C ILE A 38 17.03 -6.68 -8.90
N LEU A 39 15.88 -7.07 -9.48
CA LEU A 39 14.76 -6.15 -9.66
C LEU A 39 14.20 -5.69 -8.31
N ALA A 40 14.04 -6.60 -7.35
CA ALA A 40 13.58 -6.28 -6.01
C ALA A 40 14.55 -5.34 -5.29
N TRP A 41 15.86 -5.55 -5.43
CA TRP A 41 16.87 -4.68 -4.85
C TRP A 41 16.82 -3.25 -5.42
N ASN A 42 16.66 -3.13 -6.74
CA ASN A 42 16.53 -1.83 -7.38
C ASN A 42 15.20 -1.14 -6.98
N ALA A 43 14.09 -1.87 -6.94
CA ALA A 43 12.81 -1.33 -6.50
C ALA A 43 12.86 -0.87 -5.04
N PHE A 44 13.50 -1.65 -4.17
CA PHE A 44 13.73 -1.28 -2.78
C PHE A 44 14.56 0.01 -2.65
N GLY A 45 15.69 0.10 -3.36
CA GLY A 45 16.51 1.31 -3.39
C GLY A 45 15.74 2.54 -3.89
N LEU A 46 14.91 2.38 -4.92
CA LEU A 46 14.05 3.43 -5.45
C LEU A 46 13.03 3.91 -4.40
N VAL A 47 12.42 3.00 -3.64
CA VAL A 47 11.53 3.36 -2.53
C VAL A 47 12.29 4.13 -1.45
N CYS A 48 13.46 3.66 -1.03
CA CYS A 48 14.30 4.37 -0.06
C CYS A 48 14.68 5.78 -0.55
N TYR A 49 15.01 5.92 -1.84
CA TYR A 49 15.32 7.21 -2.45
C TYR A 49 14.11 8.16 -2.47
N MET A 50 12.92 7.66 -2.78
CA MET A 50 11.69 8.46 -2.71
C MET A 50 11.40 8.95 -1.29
N VAL A 51 11.64 8.10 -0.28
CA VAL A 51 11.50 8.51 1.13
C VAL A 51 12.54 9.58 1.48
N TYR A 52 13.80 9.39 1.11
CA TYR A 52 14.88 10.35 1.37
C TYR A 52 14.62 11.72 0.72
N THR A 53 14.08 11.74 -0.50
CA THR A 53 13.73 12.99 -1.21
C THR A 53 12.43 13.64 -0.74
N GLY A 54 11.80 13.13 0.33
CA GLY A 54 10.55 13.66 0.87
C GLY A 54 9.32 13.34 0.01
N ARG A 55 9.46 12.47 -1.00
CA ARG A 55 8.39 12.01 -1.91
C ARG A 55 7.69 10.76 -1.39
N ASN A 56 7.69 10.57 -0.06
CA ASN A 56 7.02 9.44 0.59
C ASN A 56 5.50 9.48 0.37
N ASP A 57 4.92 10.68 0.33
CA ASP A 57 3.53 10.88 -0.11
C ASP A 57 3.50 11.18 -1.62
N TRP A 58 3.36 10.13 -2.42
CA TRP A 58 3.29 10.22 -3.87
C TRP A 58 2.09 11.06 -4.35
N ALA A 59 0.96 10.98 -3.64
CA ALA A 59 -0.26 11.73 -3.99
C ALA A 59 -0.08 13.23 -3.75
N LYS A 60 0.62 13.61 -2.68
CA LYS A 60 1.06 14.99 -2.46
C LYS A 60 1.99 15.47 -3.56
N TYR A 61 3.02 14.68 -3.89
CA TYR A 61 4.01 15.08 -4.90
C TYR A 61 3.39 15.36 -6.28
N HIS A 62 2.38 14.58 -6.67
CA HIS A 62 1.69 14.75 -7.95
C HIS A 62 0.53 15.74 -7.91
N GLY A 63 0.31 16.45 -6.79
CA GLY A 63 -0.76 17.44 -6.66
C GLY A 63 -2.17 16.85 -6.71
N ILE A 64 -2.31 15.55 -6.47
CA ILE A 64 -3.61 14.85 -6.46
C ILE A 64 -4.34 15.13 -5.14
N LYS A 65 -3.59 15.36 -4.06
CA LYS A 65 -4.12 15.63 -2.72
C LYS A 65 -4.29 17.14 -2.51
N THR A 66 -5.47 17.57 -2.08
CA THR A 66 -5.73 18.98 -1.75
C THR A 66 -5.08 19.37 -0.42
N GLU A 67 -4.79 20.66 -0.24
CA GLU A 67 -4.28 21.22 1.03
C GLU A 67 -5.20 20.88 2.22
N GLU A 68 -6.50 20.84 1.98
CA GLU A 68 -7.51 20.47 2.98
C GLU A 68 -7.41 19.00 3.41
N GLU A 69 -7.12 18.10 2.48
CA GLU A 69 -6.90 16.69 2.77
C GLU A 69 -5.57 16.42 3.48
N MET A 70 -4.57 17.28 3.25
CA MET A 70 -3.28 17.19 3.95
C MET A 70 -3.39 17.60 5.43
N ALA A 71 -4.28 18.55 5.75
CA ALA A 71 -4.50 18.99 7.13
C ALA A 71 -5.26 17.96 8.00
N LEU A 72 -5.85 16.94 7.37
CA LEU A 72 -6.60 15.88 8.05
C LEU A 72 -5.68 14.73 8.41
N SER A 73 -5.88 14.15 9.59
CA SER A 73 -5.26 12.87 9.92
C SER A 73 -5.75 11.75 8.98
N PRO A 74 -4.97 10.68 8.76
CA PRO A 74 -5.41 9.54 7.95
C PRO A 74 -6.74 8.92 8.42
N ALA A 75 -6.99 8.93 9.74
CA ALA A 75 -8.23 8.45 10.32
C ALA A 75 -9.42 9.36 9.99
N GLN A 76 -9.24 10.69 9.99
CA GLN A 76 -10.26 11.64 9.55
C GLN A 76 -10.52 11.53 8.04
N GLN A 77 -9.47 11.36 7.23
CA GLN A 77 -9.60 11.13 5.77
C GLN A 77 -10.43 9.87 5.50
N LEU A 78 -10.13 8.77 6.21
CA LEU A 78 -10.88 7.53 6.11
C LEU A 78 -12.34 7.75 6.51
N ALA A 79 -12.59 8.33 7.69
CA ALA A 79 -13.94 8.56 8.21
C ALA A 79 -14.83 9.38 7.24
N ARG A 80 -14.25 10.36 6.53
CA ARG A 80 -14.93 11.09 5.44
C ARG A 80 -15.20 10.20 4.24
N HIS A 81 -14.22 9.41 3.81
CA HIS A 81 -14.35 8.53 2.65
C HIS A 81 -15.47 7.49 2.85
N ILE A 82 -15.58 6.92 4.06
CA ILE A 82 -16.64 5.96 4.41
C ILE A 82 -17.94 6.62 4.87
N LYS A 83 -18.03 7.97 4.84
CA LYS A 83 -19.21 8.75 5.21
C LYS A 83 -19.80 8.35 6.58
N VAL A 84 -18.97 8.27 7.61
CA VAL A 84 -19.45 7.99 8.97
C VAL A 84 -20.42 9.10 9.39
N GLU A 85 -21.67 8.72 9.63
CA GLU A 85 -22.71 9.64 10.07
C GLU A 85 -22.62 9.88 11.59
N GLY A 86 -22.77 11.13 12.02
CA GLY A 86 -22.88 11.51 13.43
C GLY A 86 -21.59 11.99 14.09
N THR A 87 -21.62 12.06 15.42
CA THR A 87 -20.50 12.45 16.29
C THR A 87 -19.81 11.19 16.84
N GLY A 88 -18.56 11.01 16.48
CA GLY A 88 -17.70 9.92 16.91
C GLY A 88 -16.45 10.42 17.62
N LYS A 89 -15.57 9.50 17.97
CA LYS A 89 -14.27 9.80 18.56
C LYS A 89 -13.19 9.03 17.82
N ILE A 90 -12.17 9.74 17.35
CA ILE A 90 -10.97 9.14 16.77
C ILE A 90 -9.95 9.01 17.88
N ILE A 91 -9.59 7.77 18.21
CA ILE A 91 -8.60 7.46 19.25
C ILE A 91 -7.34 6.92 18.57
N ARG A 92 -6.22 7.62 18.75
CA ARG A 92 -4.91 7.18 18.26
C ARG A 92 -4.18 6.40 19.35
N TYR A 93 -3.81 5.16 19.05
CA TYR A 93 -2.92 4.36 19.88
C TYR A 93 -1.51 4.33 19.26
N SER A 94 -0.48 4.39 20.11
CA SER A 94 0.91 4.11 19.73
C SER A 94 1.48 3.09 20.71
N GLY A 95 1.84 1.91 20.19
CA GLY A 95 2.13 0.74 21.02
C GLY A 95 0.95 0.40 21.94
N PHE A 96 1.20 0.32 23.25
CA PHE A 96 0.19 0.03 24.27
C PHE A 96 -0.39 1.28 24.95
N ARG A 97 -0.12 2.49 24.43
CA ARG A 97 -0.57 3.74 25.04
C ARG A 97 -1.52 4.49 24.11
N LYS A 98 -2.57 5.05 24.69
CA LYS A 98 -3.44 6.03 24.02
C LYS A 98 -2.69 7.35 23.93
N VAL A 99 -2.49 7.85 22.72
CA VAL A 99 -1.70 9.05 22.43
C VAL A 99 -2.60 10.26 22.23
N GLU A 100 -3.74 10.07 21.57
CA GLU A 100 -4.58 11.20 21.16
C GLU A 100 -6.05 10.80 21.11
N GLU A 101 -6.92 11.73 21.49
CA GLU A 101 -8.36 11.62 21.35
C GLU A 101 -8.87 12.87 20.65
N ILE A 102 -9.37 12.72 19.44
CA ILE A 102 -9.89 13.80 18.62
C ILE A 102 -11.41 13.57 18.48
N PRO A 103 -12.27 14.50 18.90
CA PRO A 103 -13.69 14.41 18.58
C PRO A 103 -13.85 14.49 17.07
N PHE A 104 -14.67 13.61 16.50
CA PHE A 104 -14.99 13.61 15.08
C PHE A 104 -16.46 13.94 14.94
N ASP A 105 -16.77 15.01 14.23
CA ASP A 105 -18.14 15.32 13.84
C ASP A 105 -18.19 15.40 12.32
N SER A 106 -19.08 14.61 11.73
CA SER A 106 -19.33 14.60 10.28
C SER A 106 -19.70 15.99 9.71
N SER A 107 -20.16 16.92 10.54
CA SER A 107 -20.63 18.26 10.15
C SER A 107 -19.59 19.39 10.28
N THR A 108 -18.46 19.18 10.95
CA THR A 108 -17.45 20.23 11.21
C THR A 108 -16.04 19.80 10.78
N VAL A 109 -15.31 20.72 10.12
CA VAL A 109 -13.95 20.49 9.63
C VAL A 109 -12.95 20.96 10.68
N ASP A 110 -12.66 20.11 11.68
CA ASP A 110 -11.60 20.40 12.64
C ASP A 110 -10.21 20.08 12.05
N ARG A 111 -9.40 21.13 11.89
CA ARG A 111 -8.00 21.03 11.43
C ARG A 111 -7.12 20.54 12.58
N VAL A 112 -6.24 19.57 12.31
CA VAL A 112 -5.24 19.12 13.30
C VAL A 112 -4.22 20.25 13.48
N LYS A 113 -3.93 20.65 14.73
CA LYS A 113 -2.88 21.63 15.03
C LYS A 113 -1.50 21.01 14.79
N GLU A 114 -0.62 21.78 14.13
CA GLU A 114 0.78 21.42 13.83
C GLU A 114 1.58 20.99 15.06
#